data_AF-A0A6P0XW94-F1
#
_entry.id   AF-A0A6P0XW94-F1
#
_cell.length_a   1.000
_cell.length_b   1.000
_cell.length_c   1.000
_cell.angle_alpha   90.00
_cell.angle_beta   90.00
_cell.angle_gamma   90.00
#
_symmetry.space_group_name_H-M   'P 1'
#
loop_
_entity.id
_entity.type
_entity.pdbx_description
1 polymer ?
#
loop_
_entity_poly.entity_id
_entity_poly.type
_entity_poly.pdbx_seq_one_letter_code
_entity_poly.pdbx_strand_id
1 'polypeptide(L)' 'DRHWLFTTPLSDIAYYFPTPFVALRTLKSEVATSLEPDQIEILNEEDPLWLTNGQWGVIQFVIP' A
#
# COMPACT_ATOMS: atom_id res chain seq x y z
N ASP A 1 -11.38 -3.60 -0.44
CA ASP A 1 -11.63 -2.39 0.35
C ASP A 1 -11.88 -2.78 1.79
N ARG A 2 -10.81 -2.84 2.59
CA ARG A 2 -10.80 -3.30 3.99
C ARG A 2 -9.70 -2.56 4.74
N HIS A 3 -9.83 -2.42 6.06
CA HIS A 3 -8.81 -1.83 6.92
C HIS A 3 -7.71 -2.85 7.24
N TRP A 4 -6.80 -3.04 6.30
CA TRP A 4 -5.58 -3.82 6.53
C TRP A 4 -4.60 -3.03 7.39
N LEU A 5 -3.73 -3.72 8.14
CA LEU A 5 -2.54 -3.07 8.66
C LEU A 5 -1.70 -2.63 7.46
N PHE A 6 -1.13 -1.43 7.51
CA PHE A 6 -0.29 -0.93 6.41
C PHE A 6 0.93 -1.82 6.15
N THR A 7 1.36 -2.59 7.14
CA THR A 7 2.45 -3.57 7.06
C THR A 7 2.02 -4.94 6.58
N THR A 8 0.71 -5.23 6.44
CA THR A 8 0.25 -6.51 5.90
C THR A 8 0.81 -6.70 4.49
N PRO A 9 1.45 -7.82 4.15
CA PRO A 9 1.93 -8.09 2.79
C PRO A 9 0.79 -8.18 1.78
N LEU A 10 0.98 -7.60 0.60
CA LEU A 10 -0.02 -7.61 -0.47
C LEU A 10 -0.19 -9.04 -1.04
N SER A 11 0.85 -9.86 -1.00
CA SER A 11 0.79 -11.30 -1.35
C SER A 11 -0.24 -12.03 -0.51
N ASP A 12 -0.31 -11.75 0.79
CA ASP A 12 -1.24 -12.43 1.71
C ASP A 12 -2.68 -12.00 1.47
N ILE A 13 -2.89 -10.78 0.96
CA ILE A 13 -4.21 -10.23 0.62
C ILE A 13 -4.66 -10.71 -0.75
N ALA A 14 -3.73 -10.75 -1.72
CA ALA A 14 -4.00 -10.99 -3.14
C ALA A 14 -3.60 -12.39 -3.61
N TYR A 15 -3.36 -13.35 -2.69
CA TYR A 15 -2.96 -14.74 -2.99
C TYR A 15 -3.90 -15.45 -3.98
N TYR A 16 -5.14 -14.98 -4.11
CA TYR A 16 -6.14 -15.52 -5.02
C TYR A 16 -5.92 -15.11 -6.50
N PHE A 17 -4.99 -14.20 -6.79
CA PHE A 17 -4.71 -13.79 -8.15
C PHE A 17 -4.08 -14.94 -8.96
N PRO A 18 -4.48 -15.16 -10.21
CA PRO A 18 -4.10 -16.36 -10.97
C PRO A 18 -2.68 -16.34 -11.55
N THR A 19 -1.97 -15.21 -11.45
CA THR A 19 -0.66 -15.00 -12.10
C THR A 19 0.10 -13.86 -11.40
N PRO A 20 1.44 -13.80 -11.49
CA PRO A 20 2.21 -12.65 -11.05
C PRO A 20 1.72 -11.34 -11.67
N PHE A 21 1.71 -10.27 -10.87
CA PHE A 21 1.20 -8.97 -11.28
C PHE A 21 1.96 -7.81 -10.62
N VAL A 22 1.76 -6.60 -11.14
CA VAL A 22 2.25 -5.36 -10.54
C VAL A 22 1.08 -4.43 -10.23
N ALA A 23 1.00 -3.96 -8.99
CA ALA A 23 0.13 -2.85 -8.62
C ALA A 23 0.89 -1.52 -8.78
N LEU A 24 0.45 -0.70 -9.74
CA LEU A 24 0.90 0.68 -9.93
C LEU A 24 -0.19 1.60 -9.41
N ARG A 25 0.05 2.26 -8.27
CA ARG A 25 -1.01 2.99 -7.57
C ARG A 25 -0.53 4.32 -7.03
N THR A 26 -1.27 5.37 -7.36
CA THR A 26 -1.27 6.63 -6.61
C THR A 26 -2.23 6.51 -5.42
N LEU A 27 -1.83 7.01 -4.25
CA LEU A 27 -2.61 6.90 -3.02
C LEU A 27 -3.71 7.96 -2.97
N LYS A 28 -4.95 7.51 -3.17
CA LYS A 28 -6.18 8.32 -3.22
C LYS A 28 -7.30 7.74 -2.34
N SER A 29 -6.94 6.94 -1.34
CA SER A 29 -7.85 6.23 -0.44
C SER A 29 -7.09 5.79 0.81
N GLU A 30 -7.80 5.71 1.93
CA GLU A 30 -7.31 5.32 3.27
C GLU A 30 -6.78 3.88 3.39
N VAL A 31 -6.68 3.14 2.29
CA VAL A 31 -6.16 1.77 2.25
C VAL A 31 -4.74 1.76 1.68
N ALA A 32 -3.78 1.23 2.43
CA ALA A 32 -2.43 0.91 1.98
C ALA A 32 -1.96 -0.45 2.57
N THR A 33 -0.89 -1.03 2.04
CA THR A 33 -0.37 -2.36 2.39
C THR A 33 1.10 -2.45 1.97
N SER A 34 1.84 -3.40 2.53
CA SER A 34 3.27 -3.67 2.26
C SER A 34 4.17 -2.44 2.41
N LEU A 35 3.91 -1.63 3.43
CA LEU A 35 4.79 -0.56 3.86
C LEU A 35 5.60 -1.01 5.07
N GLU A 36 6.81 -0.45 5.21
CA GLU A 36 7.61 -0.64 6.41
C GLU A 36 7.13 0.30 7.54
N PRO A 37 7.24 -0.09 8.82
CA PRO A 37 6.87 0.76 9.96
C PRO A 37 7.49 2.16 9.88
N ASP A 38 8.79 2.25 9.61
CA ASP A 38 9.51 3.53 9.52
C ASP A 38 8.97 4.44 8.40
N GLN A 39 8.52 3.85 7.28
CA GLN A 39 7.91 4.63 6.19
C GLN A 39 6.58 5.25 6.63
N ILE A 40 5.79 4.51 7.41
CA ILE A 40 4.50 4.99 7.93
C ILE A 40 4.74 6.13 8.93
N GLU A 41 5.73 5.99 9.81
CA GLU A 41 6.10 7.03 10.76
C GLU A 41 6.52 8.32 10.04
N ILE A 42 7.45 8.23 9.09
CA ILE A 42 7.90 9.37 8.27
C ILE A 42 6.74 10.03 7.54
N LEU A 43 5.89 9.25 6.86
CA LEU A 43 4.76 9.79 6.10
C LEU A 43 3.72 10.47 6.99
N ASN A 44 3.46 9.93 8.18
CA ASN A 44 2.54 10.54 9.14
C ASN A 44 3.08 11.87 9.70
N GLU A 45 4.40 12.01 9.83
CA GLU A 45 5.04 13.26 10.25
C GLU A 45 5.11 14.30 9.12
N GLU A 46 5.48 13.89 7.91
CA GLU A 46 5.69 14.80 6.78
C GLU A 46 4.39 15.26 6.11
N ASP A 47 3.41 14.37 5.97
CA ASP A 47 2.18 14.63 5.22
C ASP A 47 0.99 13.85 5.78
N PRO A 48 0.23 14.41 6.75
CA PRO A 48 -0.94 13.73 7.34
C PRO A 48 -2.03 13.30 6.36
N LEU A 49 -2.00 13.76 5.09
CA LEU A 49 -2.95 13.40 4.03
C LEU A 49 -2.36 12.45 2.98
N TRP A 50 -1.19 11.85 3.23
CA TRP A 50 -0.44 11.04 2.28
C TRP A 50 -1.23 9.89 1.65
N LEU A 51 -2.25 9.37 2.36
CA LEU A 51 -3.12 8.29 1.87
C LEU A 51 -4.10 8.73 0.78
N THR A 52 -4.52 10.01 0.76
CA THR A 52 -5.69 10.45 -0.02
C THR A 52 -5.41 11.59 -0.97
N ASN A 53 -4.34 12.35 -0.76
CA ASN A 53 -4.04 13.55 -1.54
C ASN A 53 -3.51 13.27 -2.97
N GLY A 54 -3.18 12.02 -3.29
CA GLY A 54 -2.69 11.63 -4.61
C GLY A 54 -1.25 12.05 -4.92
N GLN A 55 -0.47 12.51 -3.94
CA GLN A 55 0.94 12.91 -4.14
C GLN A 55 1.91 11.75 -4.00
N TRP A 56 1.49 10.69 -3.30
CA TRP A 56 2.31 9.50 -3.04
C TRP A 56 1.87 8.33 -3.90
N GLY A 57 2.80 7.42 -4.19
CA GLY A 57 2.52 6.23 -4.96
C GLY A 57 3.41 5.07 -4.60
N VAL A 58 2.93 3.87 -4.94
CA VAL A 58 3.64 2.61 -4.73
C VAL A 58 3.69 1.83 -6.04
N ILE A 59 4.76 1.05 -6.18
CA ILE A 59 4.95 0.05 -7.22
C ILE A 59 5.22 -1.26 -6.50
N GLN A 60 4.28 -2.19 -6.58
CA GLN A 60 4.33 -3.44 -5.83
C GLN A 60 4.23 -4.62 -6.80
N PHE A 61 5.32 -5.37 -6.95
CA PHE A 61 5.32 -6.63 -7.67
C PHE A 61 4.93 -7.78 -6.72
N VAL A 62 4.01 -8.63 -7.16
CA VAL A 62 3.48 -9.74 -6.37
C VAL A 62 3.57 -11.02 -7.17
N ILE A 63 4.11 -12.06 -6.52
CA ILE A 63 3.93 -13.45 -6.92
C ILE A 63 2.89 -14.01 -5.93
N PRO A 64 1.64 -14.26 -6.36
CA PRO A 64 0.55 -14.69 -5.49
C PRO A 64 0.80 -16.03 -4.80
#